data_AF-A0A4Q5V1L2-F1
#
_entry.id   AF-A0A4Q5V1L2-F1
#
_cell.length_a   1.000
_cell.length_b   1.000
_cell.length_c   1.000
_cell.angle_alpha   90.00
_cell.angle_beta   90.00
_cell.angle_gamma   90.00
#
_symmetry.space_group_name_H-M   'P 1'
#
loop_
_entity.id
_entity.type
_entity.pdbx_description
1 polymer ?
#
loop_
_entity_poly.entity_id
_entity_poly.type
_entity_poly.pdbx_seq_one_letter_code
_entity_poly.pdbx_strand_id
1 'polypeptide(L)' 'MAEPLINISSGKTDTVTFGNGCFWCTEAIFQQVDGVLKVESGYSGGHVVNPTYKEVCT' A
#
# COMPACT_ATOMS: atom_id res chain seq x y z
N MET A 1 3.57 -20.85 -7.61
CA MET A 1 2.73 -19.79 -7.00
C MET A 1 2.44 -20.22 -5.58
N ALA A 2 3.34 -19.93 -4.67
CA ALA A 2 3.14 -20.15 -3.25
C ALA A 2 3.09 -18.76 -2.62
N GLU A 3 1.97 -18.42 -1.97
CA GLU A 3 1.90 -17.29 -1.07
C GLU A 3 2.93 -17.53 0.04
N PRO A 4 3.89 -16.62 0.31
CA PRO A 4 4.73 -16.78 1.48
C PRO A 4 3.81 -16.62 2.69
N LEU A 5 3.73 -17.67 3.50
CA LEU A 5 3.08 -17.61 4.81
C LEU A 5 3.92 -16.67 5.68
N ILE A 6 3.60 -15.37 5.66
CA ILE A 6 4.16 -14.40 6.58
C ILE A 6 3.68 -14.83 7.96
N ASN A 7 4.60 -15.35 8.76
CA ASN A 7 4.36 -15.67 10.16
C ASN A 7 4.15 -14.34 10.89
N ILE A 8 2.89 -13.91 11.01
CA ILE A 8 2.51 -12.70 11.74
C ILE A 8 2.74 -13.01 13.23
N SER A 9 3.98 -12.81 13.67
CA SER A 9 4.34 -12.68 15.08
C SER A 9 3.39 -11.66 15.70
N SER A 10 2.77 -12.03 16.82
CA SER A 10 1.78 -11.27 17.60
C SER A 10 2.36 -9.97 18.22
N GLY A 11 3.15 -9.21 17.47
CA GLY A 11 3.58 -7.86 17.79
C GLY A 11 2.53 -6.85 17.33
N LYS A 12 2.43 -5.74 18.06
CA LYS A 12 1.58 -4.62 17.68
C LYS A 12 2.09 -4.04 16.37
N THR A 13 1.24 -3.97 15.36
CA THR A 13 1.54 -3.37 14.06
C THR A 13 0.75 -2.07 13.92
N ASP A 14 1.33 -1.10 13.24
CA ASP A 14 0.70 0.19 12.95
C ASP A 14 0.63 0.38 11.44
N THR A 15 -0.34 1.19 11.00
CA THR A 15 -0.61 1.49 9.59
C THR A 15 -0.37 2.96 9.31
N VAL A 16 0.28 3.24 8.18
CA VAL A 16 0.54 4.61 7.71
C VAL A 16 0.22 4.69 6.21
N THR A 17 -0.29 5.84 5.78
CA THR A 17 -0.61 6.13 4.38
C THR A 17 0.33 7.20 3.85
N PHE A 18 0.98 6.93 2.71
CA PHE A 18 1.89 7.87 2.05
C PHE A 18 1.30 8.37 0.72
N GLY A 19 1.39 9.68 0.48
CA GLY A 19 1.07 10.30 -0.80
C GLY A 19 2.34 10.87 -1.45
N ASN A 20 2.97 10.10 -2.33
CA ASN A 20 4.27 10.44 -2.92
C ASN A 20 4.33 10.17 -4.44
N GLY A 21 3.54 10.89 -5.22
CA GLY A 21 3.52 10.75 -6.68
C GLY A 21 2.99 9.39 -7.15
N CYS A 22 3.67 8.75 -8.11
CA CYS A 22 3.25 7.45 -8.65
C CYS A 22 3.39 6.35 -7.58
N PHE A 23 2.27 5.71 -7.24
CA PHE A 23 2.24 4.68 -6.19
C PHE A 23 3.06 3.44 -6.54
N TRP A 24 3.25 3.09 -7.82
CA TRP A 24 4.06 1.93 -8.21
C TRP A 24 5.52 2.04 -7.75
N CYS A 25 6.13 3.22 -7.90
CA CYS A 25 7.50 3.43 -7.45
C CYS A 25 7.60 3.37 -5.93
N THR A 26 6.62 3.96 -5.25
CA THR A 26 6.60 4.01 -3.79
C THR A 26 6.36 2.63 -3.17
N GLU A 27 5.42 1.86 -3.73
CA GLU A 27 5.12 0.49 -3.31
C GLU A 27 6.35 -0.41 -3.43
N ALA A 28 7.03 -0.38 -4.58
CA ALA A 28 8.22 -1.20 -4.83
C ALA A 28 9.35 -0.92 -3.83
N ILE A 29 9.50 0.33 -3.39
CA ILE A 29 10.50 0.71 -2.37
C ILE A 29 10.09 0.13 -1.01
N PHE A 30 8.85 0.32 -0.56
CA PHE A 30 8.39 -0.13 0.76
C PHE A 30 8.33 -1.65 0.89
N GLN A 31 8.08 -2.39 -0.19
CA GLN A 31 8.14 -3.85 -0.18
C GLN A 31 9.53 -4.40 0.16
N GLN A 32 10.59 -3.61 -0.02
CA GLN A 32 11.98 -3.99 0.27
C GLN A 32 12.45 -3.50 1.65
N VAL A 33 11.62 -2.78 2.40
CA VAL A 33 12.00 -2.24 3.72
C VAL A 33 11.81 -3.30 4.80
N ASP A 34 12.88 -3.61 5.53
CA ASP A 34 12.83 -4.53 6.66
C ASP A 34 11.83 -4.06 7.72
N GLY A 35 10.96 -4.99 8.15
CA GLY A 35 9.89 -4.72 9.12
C GLY A 35 8.57 -4.27 8.50
N VAL A 36 8.52 -3.99 7.18
CA VAL A 36 7.25 -3.81 6.47
C VAL A 36 6.62 -5.17 6.21
N LEU A 37 5.40 -5.36 6.71
CA LEU A 37 4.67 -6.63 6.58
C LEU A 37 3.78 -6.68 5.33
N LYS A 38 3.23 -5.54 4.92
CA LYS A 38 2.30 -5.43 3.80
C LYS A 38 2.34 -4.02 3.23
N VAL A 39 2.21 -3.91 1.91
CA VAL A 39 2.08 -2.65 1.18
C VAL A 39 0.90 -2.77 0.22
N GLU A 40 0.05 -1.75 0.17
CA GLU A 40 -1.09 -1.69 -0.75
C GLU A 40 -1.18 -0.30 -1.39
N SER A 41 -1.22 -0.27 -2.72
CA SER A 41 -1.49 0.94 -3.49
C SER A 41 -3.00 1.26 -3.53
N GLY A 42 -3.34 2.55 -3.46
CA GLY A 42 -4.72 3.01 -3.51
C GLY A 42 -4.86 4.53 -3.59
N TYR A 43 -6.10 5.00 -3.48
CA TYR A 43 -6.44 6.42 -3.52
C TYR A 43 -6.99 6.86 -2.16
N SER A 44 -6.60 8.05 -1.72
CA SER A 44 -7.06 8.65 -0.47
C SER A 44 -7.09 10.18 -0.59
N GLY A 45 -7.85 10.84 0.30
CA GLY A 45 -7.98 12.31 0.33
C GLY A 45 -8.91 12.93 -0.73
N GLY A 46 -9.65 12.11 -1.49
CA GLY A 46 -10.62 12.56 -2.50
C GLY A 46 -12.07 12.62 -1.98
N HIS A 47 -12.99 13.01 -2.87
CA HIS A 47 -14.43 13.13 -2.58
C HIS A 47 -15.27 12.00 -3.17
N VAL A 48 -14.72 11.25 -4.13
CA VAL A 48 -15.39 10.11 -4.78
C VAL A 48 -15.19 8.88 -3.92
N VAL A 49 -16.28 8.16 -3.64
CA VAL A 49 -16.24 6.89 -2.91
C VAL A 49 -15.81 5.77 -3.86
N ASN A 50 -14.78 5.00 -3.47
CA ASN A 50 -14.23 3.88 -4.26
C ASN A 50 -13.91 4.27 -5.72
N PRO A 51 -13.06 5.29 -5.94
CA PRO A 51 -12.77 5.76 -7.29
C PRO A 51 -12.02 4.71 -8.09
N THR A 52 -12.33 4.62 -9.38
CA THR A 52 -11.54 3.86 -10.34
C THR A 52 -10.29 4.65 -10.76
N TYR A 53 -9.28 3.96 -11.28
CA TYR A 53 -8.07 4.60 -11.83
C TYR A 53 -8.40 5.70 -12.85
N LYS A 54 -9.41 5.46 -13.71
CA LYS A 54 -9.81 6.43 -14.74
C LYS A 54 -10.40 7.70 -14.15
N GLU A 55 -11.12 7.62 -13.05
CA GLU A 55 -11.72 8.79 -12.39
C GLU A 55 -10.67 9.68 -11.70
N VAL A 56 -9.48 9.15 -11.41
CA VAL A 56 -8.39 9.90 -10.79
C VAL A 56 -7.44 10.52 -11.82
N CYS A 57 -7.32 9.91 -13.01
CA CYS A 57 -6.40 10.35 -14.07
C CYS A 57 -7.02 11.32 -15.11
N THR A 58 -8.15 11.95 -14.79
CA THR A 58 -8.83 12.97 -15.62
C THR A 58 -8.61 14.36 -15.06
#